data_AF-A0A2A4N9S3-F1
#
_entry.id   AF-A0A2A4N9S3-F1
#
_cell.length_a   1.000
_cell.length_b   1.000
_cell.length_c   1.000
_cell.angle_alpha   90.00
_cell.angle_beta   90.00
_cell.angle_gamma   90.00
#
_symmetry.space_group_name_H-M   'P 1'
#
loop_
_entity.id
_entity.type
_entity.pdbx_description
1 polymer ?
#
loop_
_entity_poly.entity_id
_entity_poly.type
_entity_poly.pdbx_seq_one_letter_code
_entity_poly.pdbx_strand_id
1 'polypeptide(L)'
;MPLGIVVRRAPGVTPWAKWVWSVVDVLPGAGPADWLELRRNGDVTDYHAATVELELFRSDAEAYLSGLTTRAPAIYVVMRAATAPEATHDVEVL
;
A
#
# COMPACT_ATOMS: atom_id res chain seq x y z
N MET A 1 -8.42 7.24 -10.67
CA MET A 1 -9.28 6.17 -10.15
C MET A 1 -8.92 5.91 -8.69
N PRO A 2 -9.88 5.82 -7.77
CA PRO A 2 -9.58 5.50 -6.37
C PRO A 2 -8.93 4.12 -6.23
N LEU A 3 -7.85 4.04 -5.46
CA LEU A 3 -7.10 2.82 -5.20
C LEU A 3 -6.80 2.70 -3.71
N GLY A 4 -7.42 1.73 -3.05
CA GLY A 4 -7.16 1.40 -1.66
C GLY A 4 -5.84 0.63 -1.51
N ILE A 5 -5.06 0.94 -0.48
CA ILE A 5 -3.80 0.27 -0.16
C ILE A 5 -3.98 -0.60 1.08
N VAL A 6 -3.62 -1.88 0.98
CA VAL A 6 -3.71 -2.81 2.11
C VAL A 6 -2.32 -3.10 2.66
N VAL A 7 -2.13 -2.79 3.94
CA VAL A 7 -0.87 -2.98 4.67
C VAL A 7 -1.07 -4.04 5.76
N ARG A 8 -0.17 -5.01 5.81
CA ARG A 8 -0.06 -6.00 6.87
C ARG A 8 0.93 -5.55 7.94
N ARG A 9 0.52 -5.66 9.20
CA ARG A 9 1.40 -5.75 10.36
C ARG A 9 1.54 -7.20 10.78
N ALA A 10 2.76 -7.71 10.90
CA ALA A 10 3.06 -9.05 11.42
C ALA A 10 4.20 -9.00 12.44
N PRO A 11 4.31 -9.97 13.37
CA PRO A 11 5.45 -10.07 14.27
C PRO A 11 6.76 -10.15 13.48
N GLY A 12 7.78 -9.41 13.93
CA GLY A 12 9.09 -9.51 13.33
C GLY A 12 9.80 -10.80 13.70
N VAL A 13 10.68 -11.25 12.80
CA VAL A 13 11.45 -12.49 12.94
C VAL A 13 12.88 -12.25 13.44
N THR A 14 13.19 -11.02 13.84
CA THR A 14 14.51 -10.63 14.37
C THR A 14 14.36 -9.87 15.69
N PRO A 15 15.40 -9.83 16.53
CA PRO A 15 15.36 -9.06 17.78
C PRO A 15 15.23 -7.53 17.61
N TRP A 16 15.49 -7.01 16.42
CA TRP A 16 15.60 -5.57 16.15
C TRP A 16 14.27 -4.93 15.78
N ALA A 17 13.33 -5.71 15.26
CA ALA A 17 12.03 -5.23 14.81
C ALA A 17 10.93 -6.06 15.46
N LYS A 18 10.18 -5.48 16.38
CA LYS A 18 9.00 -6.13 16.97
C LYS A 18 7.92 -6.43 15.92
N TRP A 19 7.78 -5.53 14.95
CA TRP A 19 6.78 -5.60 13.91
C TRP A 19 7.42 -5.42 12.53
N VAL A 20 6.92 -6.18 11.56
CA VAL A 20 7.20 -6.00 10.14
C VAL A 20 5.93 -5.47 9.47
N TRP A 21 6.11 -4.42 8.67
CA TRP A 21 5.05 -3.82 7.87
C TRP A 21 5.31 -4.14 6.40
N SER A 22 4.27 -4.53 5.67
CA SER A 22 4.37 -4.86 4.25
C SER A 22 3.08 -4.53 3.52
N VAL A 23 3.18 -4.11 2.27
CA VAL A 23 2.01 -3.98 1.38
C VAL A 23 1.65 -5.36 0.88
N VAL A 24 0.39 -5.74 1.05
CA VAL A 24 -0.08 -7.10 0.73
C VAL A 24 -1.16 -7.13 -0.34
N ASP A 25 -1.83 -6.00 -0.59
CA ASP A 25 -2.88 -5.91 -1.60
C ASP A 25 -3.21 -4.46 -1.99
N VAL A 26 -3.98 -4.30 -3.07
CA VAL A 26 -4.62 -3.05 -3.47
C VAL A 26 -6.10 -3.28 -3.83
N LEU A 27 -6.93 -2.27 -3.63
CA LEU A 27 -8.39 -2.34 -3.81
C LEU A 27 -8.85 -1.29 -4.85
N PRO A 28 -9.05 -1.67 -6.13
CA PRO A 28 -9.56 -0.75 -7.13
C PRO A 28 -10.98 -0.27 -6.79
N GLY A 29 -11.23 1.04 -6.85
CA GLY A 29 -12.52 1.64 -6.54
C GLY A 29 -12.89 1.64 -5.06
N ALA A 30 -11.93 1.45 -4.16
CA ALA A 30 -12.19 1.49 -2.73
C ALA A 30 -12.72 2.86 -2.26
N GLY A 31 -13.61 2.85 -1.27
CA GLY A 31 -14.00 4.05 -0.53
C GLY A 31 -12.89 4.52 0.42
N PRO A 32 -12.96 5.75 0.95
CA PRO A 32 -11.92 6.30 1.81
C PRO A 32 -11.71 5.45 3.06
N ALA A 33 -10.47 5.39 3.53
CA ALA A 33 -10.10 4.72 4.76
C ALA A 33 -8.94 5.44 5.44
N ASP A 34 -8.88 5.25 6.76
CA ASP A 34 -7.77 5.66 7.63
C ASP A 34 -7.47 4.49 8.56
N TRP A 35 -6.46 3.68 8.19
CA TRP A 35 -6.01 2.49 8.93
C TRP A 35 -7.13 1.56 9.41
N LEU A 36 -8.13 1.33 8.58
CA LEU A 36 -9.26 0.47 8.89
C LEU A 36 -8.80 -0.99 8.94
N GLU A 37 -9.00 -1.67 10.07
CA GLU A 37 -8.72 -3.10 10.18
C GLU A 37 -9.67 -3.91 9.28
N LEU A 38 -9.10 -4.67 8.35
CA LEU A 38 -9.86 -5.54 7.44
C LEU A 38 -9.99 -6.95 8.00
N ARG A 39 -8.90 -7.48 8.56
CA ARG A 39 -8.88 -8.81 9.19
C ARG A 39 -7.73 -8.94 10.19
N ARG A 40 -7.93 -9.84 11.14
CA ARG A 40 -6.92 -10.24 12.13
C ARG A 40 -6.83 -11.76 12.23
N ASN A 41 -5.60 -12.26 12.26
CA ASN A 41 -5.29 -13.67 12.51
C ASN A 41 -4.11 -13.75 13.49
N GLY A 42 -4.41 -14.04 14.75
CA GLY A 42 -3.42 -13.95 15.83
C GLY A 42 -2.81 -12.54 15.90
N ASP A 43 -1.48 -12.48 15.86
CA ASP A 43 -0.73 -11.22 15.90
C ASP A 43 -0.54 -10.56 14.51
N VAL A 44 -1.12 -11.15 13.45
CA VAL A 44 -1.12 -10.59 12.10
C VAL A 44 -2.41 -9.81 11.87
N THR A 45 -2.29 -8.57 11.40
CA THR A 45 -3.43 -7.71 11.10
C THR A 45 -3.24 -7.04 9.75
N ASP A 46 -4.25 -7.11 8.89
CA ASP A 46 -4.28 -6.40 7.63
C ASP A 46 -5.19 -5.17 7.75
N TYR A 47 -4.69 -4.03 7.31
CA TYR A 47 -5.36 -2.73 7.37
C TYR A 47 -5.57 -2.19 5.96
N HIS A 48 -6.75 -1.65 5.67
CA HIS A 48 -6.91 -0.67 4.61
C HIS A 48 -6.34 0.65 5.12
N ALA A 49 -5.08 0.90 4.77
CA ALA A 49 -4.31 2.01 5.31
C ALA A 49 -4.83 3.36 4.82
N ALA A 50 -5.05 3.47 3.51
CA ALA A 50 -5.59 4.66 2.87
C ALA A 50 -6.15 4.32 1.49
N THR A 51 -6.99 5.20 0.95
CA THR A 51 -7.33 5.24 -0.48
C THR A 51 -6.70 6.47 -1.11
N VAL A 52 -6.02 6.27 -2.24
CA VAL A 52 -5.39 7.33 -3.03
C VAL A 52 -5.98 7.40 -4.42
N GLU A 53 -5.84 8.54 -5.09
CA GLU A 53 -6.23 8.67 -6.49
C GLU A 53 -5.09 8.19 -7.40
N LEU A 54 -5.35 7.14 -8.19
CA LEU A 54 -4.48 6.70 -9.28
C LEU A 54 -4.76 7.54 -10.52
N GLU A 55 -3.89 8.48 -10.83
CA GLU A 55 -3.94 9.27 -12.07
C GLU A 55 -3.18 8.56 -13.19
N LEU A 56 -3.79 8.48 -14.37
CA LEU A 56 -3.17 7.90 -15.56
C LEU A 56 -3.15 8.94 -16.67
N PHE A 57 -1.97 9.16 -17.25
CA PHE A 57 -1.78 10.15 -18.30
C PHE A 57 -1.80 9.48 -19.67
N ARG A 58 -2.58 10.04 -20.61
CA ARG A 58 -2.66 9.50 -21.97
C ARG A 58 -1.29 9.50 -22.68
N SER A 59 -0.42 10.46 -22.38
CA SER A 59 0.94 10.54 -22.92
C SER A 59 1.77 9.30 -22.61
N ASP A 60 1.45 8.60 -21.52
CA ASP A 60 2.25 7.50 -20.97
C ASP A 60 1.65 6.13 -21.32
N ALA A 61 0.65 6.10 -22.22
CA ALA A 61 -0.08 4.88 -22.57
C ALA A 61 0.83 3.75 -23.08
N GLU A 62 1.89 4.07 -23.84
CA GLU A 62 2.89 3.08 -24.28
C GLU A 62 3.67 2.48 -23.11
N ALA A 63 4.01 3.29 -22.10
CA ALA A 63 4.70 2.82 -20.90
C ALA A 63 3.79 1.88 -20.08
N TYR A 64 2.51 2.21 -19.94
CA TYR A 64 1.55 1.33 -19.28
C TYR A 64 1.36 0.01 -20.03
N LEU A 65 1.22 0.05 -21.36
CA LEU A 65 1.10 -1.16 -22.18
C LEU A 65 2.35 -2.05 -22.03
N SER A 66 3.54 -1.45 -22.06
CA SER A 66 4.80 -2.15 -21.84
C SER A 66 4.82 -2.84 -20.45
N GLY A 67 4.47 -2.11 -19.39
CA GLY A 67 4.40 -2.66 -18.03
C GLY A 67 3.36 -3.78 -17.88
N LEU A 68 2.18 -3.60 -18.45
CA LEU A 68 1.06 -4.56 -18.38
C LEU A 68 1.30 -5.83 -19.20
N THR A 69 2.17 -5.79 -20.22
CA THR A 69 2.53 -6.96 -21.05
C THR A 69 3.73 -7.73 -20.54
N THR A 70 4.34 -7.29 -19.43
CA THR A 70 5.39 -8.07 -18.75
C THR A 70 4.84 -9.40 -18.19
N ARG A 71 5.73 -10.33 -17.87
CA ARG A 71 5.35 -11.65 -17.32
C ARG A 71 4.54 -11.54 -16.02
N ALA A 72 4.82 -10.54 -15.20
CA ALA A 72 4.17 -10.31 -13.92
C ALA A 72 3.94 -8.80 -13.77
N PRO A 73 2.81 -8.28 -14.28
CA PRO A 73 2.47 -6.88 -14.09
C PRO A 73 2.21 -6.61 -12.61
N ALA A 74 2.72 -5.48 -12.12
CA ALA A 74 2.66 -5.14 -10.71
C ALA A 74 2.42 -3.64 -10.52
N ILE A 75 1.77 -3.30 -9.41
CA ILE A 75 1.73 -1.95 -8.86
C ILE A 75 2.76 -1.90 -7.74
N TYR A 76 3.58 -0.85 -7.73
CA TYR A 76 4.57 -0.64 -6.69
C TYR A 76 4.03 0.36 -5.67
N VAL A 77 4.16 0.02 -4.40
CA VAL A 77 3.82 0.90 -3.28
C VAL A 77 5.07 1.06 -2.44
N VAL A 78 5.55 2.30 -2.34
CA VAL A 78 6.76 2.63 -1.59
C VAL A 78 6.37 3.11 -0.21
N MET A 79 6.82 2.40 0.82
CA MET A 79 6.60 2.77 2.21
C MET A 79 7.86 3.37 2.82
N ARG A 80 7.69 4.37 3.68
CA ARG A 80 8.76 4.99 4.46
C ARG A 80 8.32 5.06 5.92
N ALA A 81 9.28 4.86 6.83
CA ALA A 81 9.02 5.05 8.26
C ALA A 81 8.73 6.52 8.55
N ALA A 82 7.71 6.77 9.36
CA ALA A 82 7.43 8.09 9.91
C ALA A 82 8.61 8.57 10.78
N THR A 83 9.14 9.76 10.53
CA THR A 83 10.30 10.33 11.23
C THR A 83 9.94 11.04 12.55
N ALA A 84 8.65 11.25 12.83
CA ALA A 84 8.14 11.77 14.10
C ALA A 84 6.91 10.96 14.56
N PRO A 85 6.65 10.83 15.88
CA PRO A 85 5.44 10.18 16.40
C PRO A 85 4.14 10.87 15.94
N GLU A 86 4.26 12.14 15.57
CA GLU A 86 3.19 13.05 15.14
C GLU A 86 3.12 13.14 13.61
N ALA A 87 4.02 12.48 12.89
CA ALA A 87 3.98 12.40 11.44
C ALA A 87 2.82 11.49 11.04
N THR A 88 1.65 12.11 10.94
CA THR A 88 0.40 11.53 10.44
C THR A 88 0.61 11.00 9.03
N HIS A 89 0.90 9.70 8.92
CA HIS A 89 0.70 8.81 7.77
C HIS A 89 0.65 9.48 6.39
N ASP A 90 1.75 10.14 6.00
CA ASP A 90 1.84 10.79 4.69
C ASP A 90 1.70 9.75 3.57
N VAL A 91 0.81 10.04 2.63
CA VAL A 91 0.64 9.25 1.40
C VAL A 91 0.93 10.15 0.21
N GLU A 92 2.15 10.04 -0.33
CA GLU A 92 2.52 10.61 -1.61
C GLU A 92 2.42 9.51 -2.68
N VAL A 93 1.69 9.80 -3.75
CA VAL A 93 1.62 8.93 -4.94
C VAL A 93 2.71 9.43 -5.90
N LEU A 94 3.68 8.57 -6.22
CA LEU A 94 4.69 8.80 -7.26
C LEU A 94 4.24 8.22 -8.59
#